data_AF-A0A9D3QD84-F1
#
_entry.id   AF-A0A9D3QD84-F1
#
_cell.length_a   1.000
_cell.length_b   1.000
_cell.length_c   1.000
_cell.angle_alpha   90.00
_cell.angle_beta   90.00
_cell.angle_gamma   90.00
#
_symmetry.space_group_name_H-M   'P 1'
#
loop_
_entity.id
_entity.type
_entity.pdbx_description
1 polymer ?
#
loop_
_entity_poly.entity_id
_entity_poly.type
_entity_poly.pdbx_seq_one_letter_code
_entity_poly.pdbx_strand_id
1 'polypeptide(L)'
;MELICVRLLRNKHLYSLQAYRSYWQQHFGTFIHQHKACILQKTKAPSLGYLHGTSGSLSQPFQQQLRTDAVCQQQRRTVCLTQLTPCPGARSRLLAVRTPHQSAAPLFVPVTPCIRTFHTSGPLRALPAPLVWLVLKPLQKLLAIILGRTIRKWWVALPANRQELLRQAAWRRRWHLAAGGVALMMLLSLFFLTHLDESPVTGRTRLLVVSQENFAELAKLISEGYMEEFKDSLVSPEDPRHKVVETVVKHLAQRNLDIEEVAGTSWSVHVVDSPTINAFVLPNGKVFVFTGMLEAVADIHQLTFVLAHEMAHALIGHGAEEASMSHVVDFLSLILLAAIWAVCPGDSVAVLGQWIQGKLVEFMFSRPYSRKLEAEADQVGLQLAAKACADVRAGPVFWQQMEISDQLSGEPTVPEWLSTHPSHRNRANQLDRLVPEALELRAGCDCPALPSTDPRAVFSKSVRLLLDSVKVKSKEGVQKEVKEGRKAPALAPQGTQPQLAGVVGATPSLPQALVSK
;
A
#
# COMPACT_ATOMS: atom_id res chain seq x y z
N MET A 1 -36.65 -4.41 -34.85
CA MET A 1 -36.71 -3.98 -33.44
C MET A 1 -36.69 -2.47 -33.38
N GLU A 2 -37.70 -1.83 -33.98
CA GLU A 2 -37.76 -0.37 -34.17
C GLU A 2 -39.16 0.20 -33.87
N LEU A 3 -39.98 -0.49 -33.06
CA LEU A 3 -41.36 -0.08 -32.79
C LEU A 3 -41.77 -0.04 -31.30
N ILE A 4 -40.80 0.05 -30.38
CA ILE A 4 -41.08 0.17 -28.93
C ILE A 4 -40.57 1.49 -28.33
N CYS A 5 -39.77 2.28 -29.06
CA CYS A 5 -39.14 3.50 -28.52
C CYS A 5 -40.00 4.79 -28.55
N VAL A 6 -41.19 4.83 -29.15
CA VAL A 6 -41.92 6.10 -29.36
C VAL A 6 -43.14 6.28 -28.44
N ARG A 7 -43.46 5.31 -27.55
CA ARG A 7 -44.68 5.39 -26.71
C ARG A 7 -44.44 5.59 -25.20
N LEU A 8 -43.20 5.67 -24.74
CA LEU A 8 -42.86 5.85 -23.31
C LEU A 8 -42.40 7.26 -22.90
N LEU A 9 -42.31 8.21 -23.82
CA LEU A 9 -41.83 9.58 -23.55
C LEU A 9 -42.93 10.64 -23.35
N ARG A 10 -44.16 10.27 -23.01
CA ARG A 10 -45.27 11.24 -22.90
C ARG A 10 -45.96 11.36 -21.54
N ASN A 11 -45.40 10.89 -20.43
CA ASN A 11 -45.93 11.29 -19.11
C ASN A 11 -44.92 11.07 -17.97
N LYS A 12 -44.74 12.12 -17.16
CA LYS A 12 -44.01 12.24 -15.87
C LYS A 12 -42.69 13.03 -15.89
N HIS A 13 -42.82 14.34 -16.10
CA HIS A 13 -42.01 15.34 -15.39
C HIS A 13 -42.91 15.98 -14.33
N LEU A 14 -42.46 16.02 -13.06
CA LEU A 14 -42.64 17.17 -12.12
C LEU A 14 -42.28 16.91 -10.64
N TYR A 15 -41.97 15.67 -10.22
CA TYR A 15 -41.74 15.40 -8.77
C TYR A 15 -40.30 15.21 -8.29
N SER A 16 -39.26 15.25 -9.15
CA SER A 16 -37.88 14.97 -8.68
C SER A 16 -36.98 16.19 -8.47
N LEU A 17 -37.25 17.35 -9.08
CA LEU A 17 -36.34 18.50 -9.01
C LEU A 17 -36.41 19.28 -7.69
N GLN A 18 -37.56 19.29 -7.03
CA GLN A 18 -37.73 20.03 -5.76
C GLN A 18 -37.13 19.26 -4.58
N ALA A 19 -37.21 17.93 -4.59
CA ALA A 19 -36.54 17.06 -3.59
C ALA A 19 -35.01 17.10 -3.73
N TYR A 20 -34.50 17.16 -4.97
CA TYR A 20 -33.06 17.24 -5.23
C TYR A 20 -32.48 18.60 -4.80
N ARG A 21 -33.23 19.70 -4.99
CA ARG A 21 -32.83 21.05 -4.57
C ARG A 21 -32.77 21.19 -3.04
N SER A 22 -33.74 20.63 -2.32
CA SER A 22 -33.76 20.65 -0.84
C SER A 22 -32.63 19.80 -0.24
N TYR A 23 -32.32 18.65 -0.83
CA TYR A 23 -31.21 17.79 -0.42
C TYR A 23 -29.85 18.48 -0.61
N TRP A 24 -29.64 19.15 -1.75
CA TRP A 24 -28.41 19.91 -2.01
C TRP A 24 -28.29 21.16 -1.13
N GLN A 25 -29.36 21.88 -0.84
CA GLN A 25 -29.31 23.06 0.04
C GLN A 25 -29.00 22.71 1.51
N GLN A 26 -29.47 21.55 1.99
CA GLN A 26 -29.30 21.15 3.39
C GLN A 26 -27.91 20.56 3.70
N HIS A 27 -27.26 19.91 2.73
CA HIS A 27 -25.94 19.28 2.92
C HIS A 27 -24.74 20.12 2.44
N PHE A 28 -24.90 21.00 1.45
CA PHE A 28 -23.80 21.86 1.00
C PHE A 28 -23.71 23.18 1.77
N GLY A 29 -24.82 23.67 2.32
CA GLY A 29 -24.85 24.90 3.13
C GLY A 29 -24.05 24.80 4.44
N THR A 30 -24.09 23.63 5.08
CA THR A 30 -23.32 23.31 6.30
C THR A 30 -21.82 23.13 6.01
N PHE A 31 -21.47 22.55 4.86
CA PHE A 31 -20.09 22.38 4.40
C PHE A 31 -19.38 23.73 4.17
N ILE A 32 -20.06 24.69 3.52
CA ILE A 32 -19.50 26.03 3.28
C ILE A 32 -19.40 26.86 4.57
N HIS A 33 -20.33 26.70 5.52
CA HIS A 33 -20.30 27.44 6.79
C HIS A 33 -19.20 26.94 7.74
N GLN A 34 -18.94 25.63 7.80
CA GLN A 34 -17.87 25.06 8.63
C GLN A 34 -16.47 25.35 8.07
N HIS A 35 -16.29 25.34 6.75
CA HIS A 35 -15.01 25.70 6.13
C HIS A 35 -14.71 27.22 6.20
N LYS A 36 -15.72 28.09 6.07
CA LYS A 36 -15.52 29.53 6.26
C LYS A 36 -15.11 29.88 7.69
N ALA A 37 -15.64 29.21 8.71
CA ALA A 37 -15.25 29.46 10.10
C ALA A 37 -13.79 29.09 10.39
N CYS A 38 -13.30 27.99 9.81
CA CYS A 38 -11.91 27.54 9.95
C CYS A 38 -10.91 28.45 9.19
N ILE A 39 -11.28 28.93 8.00
CA ILE A 39 -10.46 29.86 7.21
C ILE A 39 -10.43 31.27 7.83
N LEU A 40 -11.53 31.73 8.45
CA LEU A 40 -11.59 33.05 9.12
C LEU A 40 -10.86 33.09 10.47
N GLN A 41 -10.67 31.95 11.15
CA GLN A 41 -9.86 31.89 12.38
C GLN A 41 -8.35 31.82 12.09
N LYS A 42 -7.93 31.18 10.98
CA LYS A 42 -6.50 31.18 10.56
C LYS A 42 -6.00 32.53 10.05
N THR A 43 -6.89 33.47 9.71
CA THR A 43 -6.53 34.78 9.11
C THR A 43 -6.55 35.96 10.09
N LYS A 44 -6.84 35.75 11.38
CA LYS A 44 -6.66 36.78 12.43
C LYS A 44 -5.44 36.46 13.30
N ALA A 45 -4.25 36.74 12.78
CA ALA A 45 -3.09 37.05 13.60
C ALA A 45 -2.89 38.58 13.61
N PRO A 46 -2.54 39.21 14.75
CA PRO A 46 -2.45 40.66 14.85
C PRO A 46 -1.22 41.20 14.12
N SER A 47 -1.39 42.34 13.43
CA SER A 47 -0.33 43.13 12.85
C SER A 47 0.67 43.57 13.93
N LEU A 48 1.90 43.02 13.92
CA LEU A 48 2.99 43.52 14.74
C LEU A 48 3.75 44.61 13.98
N GLY A 49 3.69 45.83 14.53
CA GLY A 49 4.53 46.95 14.14
C GLY A 49 5.99 46.72 14.53
N TYR A 50 6.86 47.30 13.72
CA TYR A 50 8.29 47.49 13.94
C TYR A 50 8.60 48.03 15.34
N LEU A 51 9.56 47.45 16.06
CA LEU A 51 10.47 48.14 16.98
C LEU A 51 11.73 47.30 17.25
N HIS A 52 12.88 47.98 17.21
CA HIS A 52 14.24 47.49 17.53
C HIS A 52 14.38 47.08 19.00
N GLY A 53 15.24 46.08 19.29
CA GLY A 53 15.78 45.86 20.65
C GLY A 53 16.43 44.49 20.87
N THR A 54 17.56 44.48 21.56
CA THR A 54 18.57 43.43 21.71
C THR A 54 18.26 42.26 22.67
N SER A 55 18.91 41.11 22.38
CA SER A 55 19.44 40.04 23.27
C SER A 55 18.50 39.24 24.21
N GLY A 56 18.52 37.91 24.05
CA GLY A 56 18.40 36.95 25.16
C GLY A 56 17.36 35.83 25.00
N SER A 57 17.82 34.57 25.11
CA SER A 57 17.06 33.37 25.53
C SER A 57 15.96 32.81 24.58
N LEU A 58 16.32 31.79 23.79
CA LEU A 58 15.37 30.93 23.06
C LEU A 58 14.79 29.83 23.96
N SER A 59 13.50 29.96 24.29
CA SER A 59 12.63 28.82 24.57
C SER A 59 11.16 29.27 24.49
N GLN A 60 10.32 28.49 23.79
CA GLN A 60 8.87 28.62 23.57
C GLN A 60 8.42 29.35 22.28
N PRO A 61 8.24 28.58 21.19
CA PRO A 61 7.04 28.76 20.35
C PRO A 61 6.16 27.50 20.23
N PHE A 62 6.60 26.33 20.73
CA PHE A 62 5.94 25.05 20.45
C PHE A 62 4.62 24.81 21.23
N GLN A 63 4.45 25.43 22.40
CA GLN A 63 3.26 25.20 23.24
C GLN A 63 2.00 25.93 22.79
N GLN A 64 2.10 26.95 21.94
CA GLN A 64 0.93 27.75 21.55
C GLN A 64 0.21 27.18 20.32
N GLN A 65 0.95 26.51 19.42
CA GLN A 65 0.40 25.78 18.26
C GLN A 65 -0.42 24.55 18.69
N LEU A 66 0.08 23.79 19.67
CA LEU A 66 -0.60 22.61 20.22
C LEU A 66 -1.96 22.93 20.87
N ARG A 67 -2.11 24.15 21.42
CA ARG A 67 -3.35 24.56 22.10
C ARG A 67 -4.44 24.95 21.10
N THR A 68 -4.10 25.44 19.91
CA THR A 68 -5.07 25.75 18.84
C THR A 68 -5.56 24.50 18.12
N ASP A 69 -4.71 23.49 17.94
CA ASP A 69 -5.09 22.24 17.28
C ASP A 69 -5.96 21.35 18.19
N ALA A 70 -5.72 21.36 19.50
CA ALA A 70 -6.57 20.68 20.49
C ALA A 70 -8.01 21.22 20.54
N VAL A 71 -8.21 22.53 20.39
CA VAL A 71 -9.56 23.14 20.39
C VAL A 71 -10.35 22.76 19.13
N CYS A 72 -9.66 22.58 18.00
CA CYS A 72 -10.29 22.17 16.74
C CYS A 72 -10.68 20.68 16.73
N GLN A 73 -9.95 19.82 17.45
CA GLN A 73 -10.31 18.41 17.67
C GLN A 73 -11.41 18.23 18.73
N GLN A 74 -11.46 19.07 19.77
CA GLN A 74 -12.45 18.95 20.85
C GLN A 74 -13.88 19.30 20.40
N GLN A 75 -14.04 20.20 19.42
CA GLN A 75 -15.35 20.51 18.83
C GLN A 75 -15.92 19.40 17.92
N ARG A 76 -15.11 18.43 17.47
CA ARG A 76 -15.61 17.24 16.74
C ARG A 76 -16.12 16.12 17.66
N ARG A 77 -15.87 16.18 18.97
CA ARG A 77 -16.17 15.09 19.93
C ARG A 77 -17.32 15.38 20.91
N THR A 78 -18.01 16.51 20.81
CA THR A 78 -19.09 16.86 21.76
C THR A 78 -20.49 16.74 21.14
N VAL A 79 -20.85 15.54 20.68
CA VAL A 79 -22.26 15.10 20.59
C VAL A 79 -22.27 13.60 20.90
N CYS A 80 -23.14 13.20 21.84
CA CYS A 80 -23.33 11.84 22.38
C CYS A 80 -22.37 11.40 23.50
N LEU A 81 -22.60 11.93 24.72
CA LEU A 81 -22.49 11.16 25.97
C LEU A 81 -23.17 11.94 27.10
N THR A 82 -24.50 11.86 27.18
CA THR A 82 -25.22 12.13 28.44
C THR A 82 -25.54 10.82 29.11
N GLN A 83 -24.90 10.62 30.26
CA GLN A 83 -25.05 9.51 31.19
C GLN A 83 -26.48 9.38 31.71
N LEU A 84 -26.96 8.13 31.85
CA LEU A 84 -28.04 7.78 32.77
C LEU A 84 -27.67 6.48 33.47
N THR A 85 -27.22 6.59 34.72
CA THR A 85 -27.21 5.50 35.72
C THR A 85 -28.34 5.77 36.73
N PRO A 86 -29.14 4.76 37.14
CA PRO A 86 -30.07 4.92 38.24
C PRO A 86 -29.46 4.39 39.55
N CYS A 87 -29.54 5.19 40.62
CA CYS A 87 -29.44 4.71 42.00
C CYS A 87 -30.85 4.68 42.64
N PRO A 88 -31.19 3.65 43.43
CA PRO A 88 -32.50 3.55 44.07
C PRO A 88 -32.50 4.13 45.50
N GLY A 89 -33.66 4.62 45.92
CA GLY A 89 -34.07 4.61 47.33
C GLY A 89 -33.90 5.91 48.11
N ALA A 90 -34.99 6.67 48.25
CA ALA A 90 -35.48 7.23 49.51
C ALA A 90 -36.68 8.16 49.26
N ARG A 91 -37.86 7.80 49.78
CA ARG A 91 -38.95 8.76 50.02
C ARG A 91 -39.43 8.56 51.46
N SER A 92 -39.22 9.58 52.27
CA SER A 92 -39.93 9.78 53.53
C SER A 92 -41.15 10.69 53.31
N ARG A 93 -42.13 10.50 54.19
CA ARG A 93 -43.54 10.93 54.13
C ARG A 93 -43.77 12.44 54.27
N LEU A 94 -45.07 12.77 54.10
CA LEU A 94 -45.87 13.89 54.67
C LEU A 94 -46.10 15.03 53.67
N LEU A 95 -47.26 15.68 53.54
CA LEU A 95 -48.59 15.59 54.17
C LEU A 95 -49.58 16.31 53.22
N ALA A 96 -50.85 15.95 53.30
CA ALA A 96 -51.94 16.53 52.51
C ALA A 96 -52.48 17.83 53.12
N VAL A 97 -52.87 18.82 52.29
CA VAL A 97 -53.99 19.76 52.56
C VAL A 97 -54.69 20.13 51.25
N ARG A 98 -56.03 20.22 51.34
CA ARG A 98 -57.07 20.34 50.32
C ARG A 98 -57.39 21.79 49.89
N THR A 99 -57.60 21.97 48.57
CA THR A 99 -58.69 22.71 47.85
C THR A 99 -58.90 24.23 48.04
N PRO A 100 -59.71 24.92 47.18
CA PRO A 100 -59.95 24.80 45.73
C PRO A 100 -59.95 26.16 45.00
N HIS A 101 -59.75 26.19 43.68
CA HIS A 101 -60.59 27.03 42.81
C HIS A 101 -60.55 26.54 41.36
N GLN A 102 -61.76 26.49 40.79
CA GLN A 102 -62.13 25.97 39.48
C GLN A 102 -61.54 26.79 38.32
N SER A 103 -61.12 26.12 37.25
CA SER A 103 -61.57 26.41 35.88
C SER A 103 -61.11 25.31 34.92
N ALA A 104 -61.96 25.06 33.93
CA ALA A 104 -62.04 23.86 33.11
C ALA A 104 -60.75 23.49 32.34
N ALA A 105 -60.55 22.18 32.20
CA ALA A 105 -59.47 21.57 31.44
C ALA A 105 -59.52 21.92 29.94
N PRO A 106 -58.38 22.22 29.30
CA PRO A 106 -58.25 22.10 27.85
C PRO A 106 -58.02 20.62 27.49
N LEU A 107 -58.75 20.13 26.51
CA LEU A 107 -58.51 18.84 25.84
C LEU A 107 -57.09 18.82 25.26
N PHE A 108 -56.15 18.17 25.96
CA PHE A 108 -54.85 17.83 25.41
C PHE A 108 -55.03 16.67 24.43
N VAL A 109 -54.96 16.98 23.14
CA VAL A 109 -54.73 15.98 22.08
C VAL A 109 -53.29 15.46 22.27
N PRO A 110 -53.08 14.16 22.50
CA PRO A 110 -51.72 13.62 22.52
C PRO A 110 -51.16 13.69 21.10
N VAL A 111 -50.19 14.57 20.87
CA VAL A 111 -49.35 14.53 19.67
C VAL A 111 -48.45 13.31 19.82
N THR A 112 -48.88 12.18 19.26
CA THR A 112 -48.03 11.00 19.08
C THR A 112 -46.86 11.41 18.17
N PRO A 113 -45.59 11.35 18.62
CA PRO A 113 -44.48 11.54 17.72
C PRO A 113 -44.49 10.35 16.76
N CYS A 114 -44.80 10.62 15.50
CA CYS A 114 -44.71 9.64 14.43
C CYS A 114 -43.22 9.34 14.21
N ILE A 115 -42.66 8.39 14.99
CA ILE A 115 -41.35 7.82 14.71
C ILE A 115 -41.52 7.05 13.40
N ARG A 116 -41.20 7.71 12.28
CA ARG A 116 -40.98 7.00 11.02
C ARG A 116 -39.73 6.16 11.23
N THR A 117 -39.92 4.87 11.47
CA THR A 117 -38.87 3.88 11.34
C THR A 117 -38.44 3.88 9.88
N PHE A 118 -37.32 4.54 9.59
CA PHE A 118 -36.66 4.36 8.31
C PHE A 118 -36.13 2.92 8.28
N HIS A 119 -36.90 2.03 7.65
CA HIS A 119 -36.37 0.74 7.22
C HIS A 119 -35.39 1.02 6.08
N THR A 120 -34.09 1.08 6.40
CA THR A 120 -33.08 0.87 5.37
C THR A 120 -33.24 -0.59 4.91
N SER A 121 -33.50 -0.79 3.63
CA SER A 121 -33.35 -2.11 3.01
C SER A 121 -32.02 -2.71 3.47
N GLY A 122 -32.02 -3.96 3.92
CA GLY A 122 -30.79 -4.65 4.30
C GLY A 122 -29.75 -4.50 3.18
N PRO A 123 -28.45 -4.40 3.52
CA PRO A 123 -27.42 -4.18 2.51
C PRO A 123 -27.57 -5.26 1.45
N LEU A 124 -27.89 -4.84 0.22
CA LEU A 124 -27.75 -5.71 -0.93
C LEU A 124 -26.33 -6.25 -0.86
N ARG A 125 -26.17 -7.58 -0.80
CA ARG A 125 -24.87 -8.22 -0.93
C ARG A 125 -24.36 -7.89 -2.33
N ALA A 126 -23.74 -6.73 -2.48
CA ALA A 126 -22.93 -6.42 -3.64
C ALA A 126 -21.93 -7.57 -3.77
N LEU A 127 -21.75 -8.06 -5.00
CA LEU A 127 -20.64 -8.94 -5.29
C LEU A 127 -19.38 -8.31 -4.66
N PRO A 128 -18.55 -9.08 -3.94
CA PRO A 128 -17.39 -8.53 -3.26
C PRO A 128 -16.62 -7.70 -4.29
N ALA A 129 -16.26 -6.46 -3.93
CA ALA A 129 -15.64 -5.48 -4.82
C ALA A 129 -14.51 -6.08 -5.70
N PRO A 130 -13.69 -7.03 -5.22
CA PRO A 130 -12.71 -7.75 -6.06
C PRO A 130 -13.31 -8.50 -7.26
N LEU A 131 -14.44 -9.21 -7.11
CA LEU A 131 -15.09 -9.94 -8.21
C LEU A 131 -15.67 -8.99 -9.26
N VAL A 132 -16.25 -7.87 -8.82
CA VAL A 132 -16.72 -6.82 -9.74
C VAL A 132 -15.54 -6.24 -10.52
N TRP A 133 -14.43 -5.98 -9.84
CA TRP A 133 -13.23 -5.42 -10.46
C TRP A 133 -12.56 -6.38 -11.46
N LEU A 134 -12.57 -7.68 -11.16
CA LEU A 134 -12.02 -8.74 -12.02
C LEU A 134 -12.76 -8.82 -13.38
N VAL A 135 -14.06 -8.55 -13.39
CA VAL A 135 -14.85 -8.46 -14.63
C VAL A 135 -14.75 -7.07 -15.27
N LEU A 136 -14.71 -6.02 -14.46
CA LEU A 136 -14.75 -4.64 -14.95
C LEU A 136 -13.46 -4.24 -15.68
N LYS A 137 -12.29 -4.65 -15.20
CA LYS A 137 -11.00 -4.34 -15.84
C LYS A 137 -10.86 -4.84 -17.29
N PRO A 138 -11.10 -6.12 -17.63
CA PRO A 138 -11.03 -6.58 -19.01
C PRO A 138 -12.10 -5.92 -19.88
N LEU A 139 -13.29 -5.65 -19.31
CA LEU A 139 -14.37 -4.96 -20.01
C LEU A 139 -14.00 -3.51 -20.37
N GLN A 140 -13.37 -2.77 -19.47
CA GLN A 140 -12.88 -1.42 -19.72
C GLN A 140 -11.84 -1.38 -20.85
N LYS A 141 -10.88 -2.32 -20.84
CA LYS A 141 -9.90 -2.45 -21.92
C LYS A 141 -10.56 -2.75 -23.27
N LEU A 142 -11.51 -3.70 -23.30
CA LEU A 142 -12.26 -4.02 -24.50
C LEU A 142 -13.06 -2.82 -25.01
N LEU A 143 -13.69 -2.06 -24.11
CA LEU A 143 -14.43 -0.85 -24.46
C LEU A 143 -13.51 0.22 -25.07
N ALA A 144 -12.33 0.43 -24.49
CA ALA A 144 -11.32 1.36 -25.03
C ALA A 144 -10.87 0.95 -26.44
N ILE A 145 -10.64 -0.35 -26.67
CA ILE A 145 -10.29 -0.92 -27.97
C ILE A 145 -11.42 -0.69 -28.99
N ILE A 146 -12.66 -1.03 -28.63
CA ILE A 146 -13.84 -0.85 -29.50
C ILE A 146 -14.04 0.62 -29.83
N LEU A 147 -13.91 1.50 -28.83
CA LEU A 147 -14.03 2.94 -29.00
C LEU A 147 -12.99 3.46 -29.99
N GLY A 148 -11.71 3.15 -29.77
CA GLY A 148 -10.62 3.55 -30.66
C GLY A 148 -10.82 3.03 -32.09
N ARG A 149 -11.12 1.73 -32.23
CA ARG A 149 -11.37 1.11 -33.55
C ARG A 149 -12.57 1.74 -34.27
N THR A 150 -13.61 2.10 -33.54
CA THR A 150 -14.82 2.74 -34.10
C THR A 150 -14.51 4.16 -34.57
N ILE A 151 -13.77 4.94 -33.77
CA ILE A 151 -13.29 6.27 -34.16
C ILE A 151 -12.48 6.21 -35.45
N ARG A 152 -11.53 5.27 -35.53
CA ARG A 152 -10.72 5.08 -36.74
C ARG A 152 -11.57 4.75 -37.96
N LYS A 153 -12.47 3.76 -37.85
CA LYS A 153 -13.35 3.34 -38.95
C LYS A 153 -14.25 4.48 -39.41
N TRP A 154 -14.84 5.21 -38.47
CA TRP A 154 -15.64 6.40 -38.77
C TRP A 154 -14.83 7.45 -39.51
N TRP A 155 -13.62 7.76 -39.03
CA TRP A 155 -12.73 8.74 -39.65
C TRP A 155 -12.32 8.36 -41.08
N VAL A 156 -11.95 7.10 -41.30
CA VAL A 156 -11.57 6.59 -42.63
C VAL A 156 -12.76 6.54 -43.58
N ALA A 157 -13.98 6.26 -43.07
CA ALA A 157 -15.20 6.24 -43.88
C ALA A 157 -15.69 7.64 -44.32
N LEU A 158 -15.22 8.71 -43.69
CA LEU A 158 -15.57 10.08 -44.09
C LEU A 158 -14.92 10.44 -45.43
N PRO A 159 -15.66 11.01 -46.39
CA PRO A 159 -15.07 11.49 -47.65
C PRO A 159 -14.09 12.64 -47.40
N ALA A 160 -13.07 12.76 -48.26
CA ALA A 160 -11.95 13.68 -48.08
C ALA A 160 -12.37 15.14 -47.87
N ASN A 161 -13.43 15.59 -48.57
CA ASN A 161 -13.99 16.93 -48.40
C ASN A 161 -14.52 17.19 -46.98
N ARG A 162 -15.17 16.20 -46.35
CA ARG A 162 -15.67 16.31 -44.97
C ARG A 162 -14.55 16.23 -43.96
N GLN A 163 -13.54 15.39 -44.19
CA GLN A 163 -12.35 15.37 -43.34
C GLN A 163 -11.66 16.74 -43.33
N GLU A 164 -11.52 17.37 -44.49
CA GLU A 164 -10.93 18.69 -44.63
C GLU A 164 -11.79 19.77 -43.95
N LEU A 165 -13.12 19.73 -44.10
CA LEU A 165 -14.02 20.62 -43.37
C LEU A 165 -13.90 20.46 -41.85
N LEU A 166 -13.74 19.23 -41.34
CA LEU A 166 -13.52 18.98 -39.91
C LEU A 166 -12.16 19.52 -39.43
N ARG A 167 -11.08 19.33 -40.21
CA ARG A 167 -9.77 19.92 -39.90
C ARG A 167 -9.84 21.44 -39.90
N GLN A 168 -10.47 22.05 -40.89
CA GLN A 168 -10.65 23.50 -40.95
C GLN A 168 -11.55 24.02 -39.83
N ALA A 169 -12.59 23.27 -39.44
CA ALA A 169 -13.43 23.61 -38.28
C ALA A 169 -12.62 23.54 -36.98
N ALA A 170 -11.82 22.49 -36.79
CA ALA A 170 -10.92 22.36 -35.64
C ALA A 170 -9.88 23.49 -35.62
N TRP A 171 -9.31 23.84 -36.76
CA TRP A 171 -8.36 24.96 -36.90
C TRP A 171 -9.00 26.31 -36.58
N ARG A 172 -10.20 26.58 -37.11
CA ARG A 172 -10.95 27.81 -36.79
C ARG A 172 -11.30 27.90 -35.31
N ARG A 173 -11.62 26.77 -34.67
CA ARG A 173 -11.94 26.69 -33.23
C ARG A 173 -10.73 26.38 -32.35
N ARG A 174 -9.50 26.45 -32.87
CA ARG A 174 -8.29 26.03 -32.14
C ARG A 174 -8.13 26.71 -30.79
N TRP A 175 -8.50 27.98 -30.68
CA TRP A 175 -8.45 28.73 -29.42
C TRP A 175 -9.48 28.25 -28.40
N HIS A 176 -10.68 27.83 -28.83
CA HIS A 176 -11.67 27.22 -27.93
C HIS A 176 -11.24 25.81 -27.49
N LEU A 177 -10.66 25.02 -28.40
CA LEU A 177 -10.09 23.71 -28.06
C LEU A 177 -8.91 23.84 -27.10
N ALA A 178 -8.02 24.81 -27.33
CA ALA A 178 -6.93 25.13 -26.44
C ALA A 178 -7.43 25.60 -25.07
N ALA A 179 -8.42 26.49 -25.03
CA ALA A 179 -9.03 26.92 -23.77
C ALA A 179 -9.69 25.76 -23.02
N GLY A 180 -10.38 24.85 -23.72
CA GLY A 180 -10.94 23.64 -23.15
C GLY A 180 -9.88 22.68 -22.61
N GLY A 181 -8.77 22.51 -23.35
CA GLY A 181 -7.62 21.72 -22.91
C GLY A 181 -6.95 22.32 -21.67
N VAL A 182 -6.76 23.64 -21.62
CA VAL A 182 -6.25 24.35 -20.44
C VAL A 182 -7.20 24.18 -19.25
N ALA A 183 -8.51 24.32 -19.44
CA ALA A 183 -9.49 24.11 -18.38
C ALA A 183 -9.46 22.67 -17.84
N LEU A 184 -9.33 21.67 -18.72
CA LEU A 184 -9.16 20.27 -18.31
C LEU A 184 -7.86 20.06 -17.53
N MET A 185 -6.75 20.62 -18.03
CA MET A 185 -5.46 20.54 -17.32
C MET A 185 -5.53 21.21 -15.96
N MET A 186 -6.18 22.37 -15.83
CA MET A 186 -6.39 23.03 -14.54
C MET A 186 -7.23 22.17 -13.59
N LEU A 187 -8.27 21.50 -14.08
CA LEU A 187 -9.09 20.59 -13.28
C LEU A 187 -8.32 19.35 -12.83
N LEU A 188 -7.50 18.77 -13.71
CA LEU A 188 -6.61 17.67 -13.36
C LEU A 188 -5.55 18.10 -12.36
N SER A 189 -4.92 19.26 -12.56
CA SER A 189 -3.96 19.82 -11.61
C SER A 189 -4.59 20.06 -10.25
N LEU A 190 -5.81 20.63 -10.20
CA LEU A 190 -6.54 20.79 -8.95
C LEU A 190 -6.81 19.43 -8.28
N PHE A 191 -7.24 18.43 -9.05
CA PHE A 191 -7.42 17.07 -8.55
C PHE A 191 -6.14 16.49 -7.95
N PHE A 192 -5.00 16.59 -8.64
CA PHE A 192 -3.73 16.10 -8.10
C PHE A 192 -3.36 16.85 -6.82
N LEU A 193 -3.44 18.19 -6.82
CA LEU A 193 -3.10 19.02 -5.66
C LEU A 193 -3.96 18.71 -4.43
N THR A 194 -5.26 18.37 -4.60
CA THR A 194 -6.13 18.02 -3.46
C THR A 194 -5.92 16.59 -2.94
N HIS A 195 -5.21 15.74 -3.70
CA HIS A 195 -4.92 14.34 -3.32
C HIS A 195 -3.42 14.12 -3.04
N LEU A 196 -2.62 15.19 -3.01
CA LEU A 196 -1.27 15.12 -2.47
C LEU A 196 -1.35 15.01 -0.96
N ASP A 197 -0.60 14.05 -0.43
CA ASP A 197 -0.47 13.75 0.98
C ASP A 197 1.01 13.65 1.35
N GLU A 198 1.33 13.75 2.64
CA GLU A 198 2.69 13.55 3.15
C GLU A 198 2.76 12.22 3.91
N SER A 199 3.85 11.49 3.72
CA SER A 199 4.14 10.28 4.49
C SER A 199 4.27 10.62 5.97
N PRO A 200 3.60 9.89 6.88
CA PRO A 200 3.56 10.21 8.31
C PRO A 200 4.93 10.15 8.99
N VAL A 201 5.83 9.28 8.52
CA VAL A 201 7.13 9.06 9.15
C VAL A 201 8.24 9.86 8.46
N THR A 202 8.22 9.90 7.12
CA THR A 202 9.33 10.48 6.33
C THR A 202 9.05 11.89 5.81
N GLY A 203 7.80 12.37 5.88
CA GLY A 203 7.38 13.65 5.29
C GLY A 203 7.41 13.67 3.75
N ARG A 204 7.63 12.52 3.10
CA ARG A 204 7.69 12.43 1.65
C ARG A 204 6.32 12.70 1.03
N THR A 205 6.26 13.62 0.07
CA THR A 205 5.04 13.85 -0.72
C THR A 205 4.69 12.63 -1.59
N ARG A 206 3.40 12.29 -1.61
CA ARG A 206 2.82 11.17 -2.33
C ARG A 206 1.42 11.49 -2.83
N LEU A 207 0.91 10.69 -3.77
CA LEU A 207 -0.44 10.82 -4.29
C LEU A 207 -1.35 9.76 -3.68
N LEU A 208 -2.38 10.19 -2.96
CA LEU A 208 -3.34 9.32 -2.28
C LEU A 208 -4.75 9.56 -2.82
N VAL A 209 -5.12 8.81 -3.86
CA VAL A 209 -6.47 8.85 -4.46
C VAL A 209 -7.46 8.03 -3.63
N VAL A 210 -6.98 6.94 -3.04
CA VAL A 210 -7.76 6.10 -2.12
C VAL A 210 -7.53 6.62 -0.70
N SER A 211 -8.55 7.19 -0.09
CA SER A 211 -8.47 7.66 1.31
C SER A 211 -8.05 6.53 2.25
N GLN A 212 -7.30 6.87 3.30
CA GLN A 212 -6.84 5.93 4.31
C GLN A 212 -7.97 5.13 4.97
N GLU A 213 -9.14 5.73 5.18
CA GLU A 213 -10.34 5.05 5.74
C GLU A 213 -10.82 3.91 4.83
N ASN A 214 -11.04 4.19 3.55
CA ASN A 214 -11.41 3.17 2.56
C ASN A 214 -10.34 2.06 2.47
N PHE A 215 -9.07 2.43 2.58
CA PHE A 215 -7.99 1.44 2.56
C PHE A 215 -7.96 0.58 3.83
N ALA A 216 -8.29 1.14 5.00
CA ALA A 216 -8.42 0.39 6.24
C ALA A 216 -9.58 -0.61 6.20
N GLU A 217 -10.72 -0.23 5.59
CA GLU A 217 -11.83 -1.17 5.36
C GLU A 217 -11.42 -2.30 4.40
N LEU A 218 -10.73 -1.97 3.32
CA LEU A 218 -10.17 -2.96 2.40
C LEU A 218 -9.16 -3.89 3.10
N ALA A 219 -8.28 -3.34 3.94
CA ALA A 219 -7.32 -4.11 4.72
C ALA A 219 -8.01 -5.11 5.66
N LYS A 220 -9.16 -4.74 6.25
CA LYS A 220 -9.95 -5.66 7.06
C LYS A 220 -10.43 -6.86 6.23
N LEU A 221 -11.03 -6.62 5.06
CA LEU A 221 -11.50 -7.69 4.17
C LEU A 221 -10.36 -8.59 3.68
N ILE A 222 -9.23 -7.99 3.28
CA ILE A 222 -8.03 -8.74 2.87
C ILE A 222 -7.52 -9.59 4.03
N SER A 223 -7.48 -9.04 5.24
CA SER A 223 -7.02 -9.76 6.43
C SER A 223 -7.91 -10.95 6.77
N GLU A 224 -9.24 -10.82 6.62
CA GLU A 224 -10.18 -11.94 6.80
C GLU A 224 -9.97 -13.01 5.73
N GLY A 225 -9.70 -12.61 4.48
CA GLY A 225 -9.35 -13.52 3.39
C GLY A 225 -8.11 -14.35 3.69
N TYR A 226 -7.02 -13.72 4.12
CA TYR A 226 -5.79 -14.44 4.49
C TYR A 226 -5.95 -15.35 5.71
N MET A 227 -6.75 -14.93 6.69
CA MET A 227 -7.05 -15.78 7.85
C MET A 227 -7.78 -17.06 7.45
N GLU A 228 -8.69 -16.98 6.47
CA GLU A 228 -9.38 -18.16 5.94
C GLU A 228 -8.44 -19.00 5.05
N GLU A 229 -7.64 -18.35 4.20
CA GLU A 229 -6.69 -19.02 3.31
C GLU A 229 -5.65 -19.86 4.09
N PHE A 230 -5.08 -19.30 5.15
CA PHE A 230 -4.03 -19.97 5.93
C PHE A 230 -4.55 -20.75 7.13
N LYS A 231 -5.86 -20.84 7.33
CA LYS A 231 -6.47 -21.43 8.53
C LYS A 231 -5.87 -22.79 8.93
N ASP A 232 -5.64 -23.66 7.95
CA ASP A 232 -5.13 -25.02 8.18
C ASP A 232 -3.59 -25.09 8.30
N SER A 233 -2.89 -24.02 7.91
CA SER A 233 -1.43 -23.91 7.99
C SER A 233 -0.95 -22.95 9.09
N LEU A 234 -1.85 -22.39 9.89
CA LEU A 234 -1.47 -21.54 11.01
C LEU A 234 -0.77 -22.36 12.12
N VAL A 235 0.46 -21.95 12.44
CA VAL A 235 1.22 -22.49 13.57
C VAL A 235 0.60 -22.00 14.88
N SER A 236 0.44 -22.93 15.83
CA SER A 236 -0.17 -22.64 17.14
C SER A 236 0.58 -21.54 17.90
N PRO A 237 -0.13 -20.66 18.65
CA PRO A 237 0.48 -19.62 19.48
C PRO A 237 1.45 -20.17 20.55
N GLU A 238 1.31 -21.43 20.93
CA GLU A 238 2.15 -22.09 21.92
C GLU A 238 3.51 -22.54 21.35
N ASP A 239 3.63 -22.64 20.02
CA ASP A 239 4.85 -23.04 19.31
C ASP A 239 5.98 -22.01 19.58
N PRO A 240 7.23 -22.47 19.85
CA PRO A 240 8.37 -21.58 20.04
C PRO A 240 8.60 -20.60 18.89
N ARG A 241 8.36 -21.02 17.63
CA ARG A 241 8.50 -20.16 16.44
C ARG A 241 7.54 -18.99 16.51
N HIS A 242 6.27 -19.25 16.85
CA HIS A 242 5.26 -18.20 17.01
C HIS A 242 5.65 -17.23 18.14
N LYS A 243 6.05 -17.75 19.31
CA LYS A 243 6.45 -16.94 20.47
C LYS A 243 7.62 -16.02 20.18
N VAL A 244 8.62 -16.49 19.44
CA VAL A 244 9.78 -15.67 19.04
C VAL A 244 9.32 -14.50 18.17
N VAL A 245 8.54 -14.77 17.11
CA VAL A 245 8.03 -13.70 16.23
C VAL A 245 7.15 -12.71 17.01
N GLU A 246 6.25 -13.23 17.86
CA GLU A 246 5.39 -12.39 18.69
C GLU A 246 6.19 -11.50 19.64
N THR A 247 7.26 -12.02 20.24
CA THR A 247 8.16 -11.26 21.10
C THR A 247 8.88 -10.15 20.34
N VAL A 248 9.37 -10.43 19.12
CA VAL A 248 10.05 -9.43 18.29
C VAL A 248 9.08 -8.32 17.87
N VAL A 249 7.88 -8.67 17.40
CA VAL A 249 6.86 -7.67 16.99
C VAL A 249 6.42 -6.82 18.18
N LYS A 250 6.17 -7.43 19.35
CA LYS A 250 5.84 -6.69 20.58
C LYS A 250 6.98 -5.75 20.97
N HIS A 251 8.24 -6.20 20.90
CA HIS A 251 9.39 -5.37 21.22
C HIS A 251 9.55 -4.21 20.24
N LEU A 252 9.42 -4.46 18.93
CA LEU A 252 9.41 -3.43 17.88
C LEU A 252 8.33 -2.38 18.16
N ALA A 253 7.08 -2.80 18.42
CA ALA A 253 5.99 -1.88 18.70
C ALA A 253 6.24 -1.05 19.98
N GLN A 254 6.68 -1.68 21.07
CA GLN A 254 6.95 -1.01 22.34
C GLN A 254 8.07 0.03 22.26
N ARG A 255 9.12 -0.24 21.48
CA ARG A 255 10.27 0.64 21.34
C ARG A 255 10.07 1.78 20.35
N ASN A 256 8.95 1.77 19.63
CA ASN A 256 8.59 2.76 18.61
C ASN A 256 7.24 3.45 18.90
N LEU A 257 6.80 3.48 20.18
CA LEU A 257 5.57 4.15 20.59
C LEU A 257 5.57 5.68 20.41
N ASP A 258 6.74 6.26 20.12
CA ASP A 258 6.89 7.67 19.77
C ASP A 258 6.31 8.00 18.38
N ILE A 259 6.07 6.98 17.55
CA ILE A 259 5.41 7.10 16.25
C ILE A 259 3.90 6.87 16.45
N GLU A 260 3.07 7.85 16.08
CA GLU A 260 1.62 7.83 16.31
C GLU A 260 0.95 6.61 15.63
N GLU A 261 1.40 6.28 14.42
CA GLU A 261 0.90 5.14 13.64
C GLU A 261 1.20 3.80 14.33
N VAL A 262 2.35 3.69 15.03
CA VAL A 262 2.69 2.48 15.81
C VAL A 262 1.79 2.39 17.04
N ALA A 263 1.63 3.49 17.76
CA ALA A 263 0.82 3.57 18.97
C ALA A 263 -0.69 3.36 18.70
N GLY A 264 -1.18 3.78 17.54
CA GLY A 264 -2.56 3.62 17.10
C GLY A 264 -2.90 2.22 16.55
N THR A 265 -1.90 1.36 16.33
CA THR A 265 -2.08 0.06 15.66
C THR A 265 -2.08 -1.10 16.66
N SER A 266 -3.08 -1.98 16.56
CA SER A 266 -3.12 -3.23 17.33
C SER A 266 -2.37 -4.34 16.58
N TRP A 267 -1.21 -4.74 17.09
CA TRP A 267 -0.36 -5.74 16.45
C TRP A 267 -0.78 -7.17 16.79
N SER A 268 -1.00 -8.02 15.78
CA SER A 268 -1.29 -9.45 15.95
C SER A 268 -0.46 -10.30 15.01
N VAL A 269 0.17 -11.36 15.53
CA VAL A 269 1.10 -12.21 14.78
C VAL A 269 0.43 -13.51 14.35
N HIS A 270 0.69 -13.91 13.12
CA HIS A 270 0.26 -15.16 12.50
C HIS A 270 1.46 -15.81 11.82
N VAL A 271 1.87 -16.99 12.29
CA VAL A 271 2.93 -17.76 11.63
C VAL A 271 2.30 -18.83 10.77
N VAL A 272 2.69 -18.86 9.50
CA VAL A 272 2.17 -19.78 8.47
C VAL A 272 3.20 -20.87 8.21
N ASP A 273 2.80 -22.12 8.36
CA ASP A 273 3.64 -23.28 8.08
C ASP A 273 3.76 -23.51 6.58
N SER A 274 4.81 -22.93 5.99
CA SER A 274 5.11 -23.03 4.58
C SER A 274 6.59 -22.72 4.34
N PRO A 275 7.29 -23.50 3.49
CA PRO A 275 8.70 -23.31 3.18
C PRO A 275 8.96 -22.04 2.34
N THR A 276 7.92 -21.31 1.94
CA THR A 276 8.08 -20.05 1.20
C THR A 276 8.77 -19.00 2.08
N ILE A 277 9.82 -18.36 1.54
CA ILE A 277 10.50 -17.24 2.20
C ILE A 277 9.64 -15.99 2.03
N ASN A 278 8.79 -15.69 3.02
CA ASN A 278 7.89 -14.54 2.99
C ASN A 278 7.52 -14.03 4.39
N ALA A 279 7.33 -12.72 4.50
CA ALA A 279 6.65 -12.06 5.59
C ALA A 279 5.94 -10.82 5.03
N PHE A 280 4.77 -10.48 5.56
CA PHE A 280 4.08 -9.25 5.19
C PHE A 280 3.24 -8.74 6.35
N VAL A 281 3.01 -7.42 6.36
CA VAL A 281 2.22 -6.74 7.39
C VAL A 281 1.09 -5.96 6.72
N LEU A 282 -0.13 -6.19 7.20
CA LEU A 282 -1.29 -5.45 6.75
C LEU A 282 -1.46 -4.14 7.54
N PRO A 283 -2.08 -3.11 6.94
CA PRO A 283 -2.30 -1.80 7.60
C PRO A 283 -3.06 -1.86 8.92
N ASN A 284 -3.83 -2.92 9.16
CA ASN A 284 -4.56 -3.13 10.41
C ASN A 284 -3.74 -3.81 11.51
N GLY A 285 -2.42 -3.94 11.33
CA GLY A 285 -1.50 -4.50 12.34
C GLY A 285 -1.37 -6.02 12.32
N LYS A 286 -1.98 -6.70 11.34
CA LYS A 286 -1.82 -8.15 11.18
C LYS A 286 -0.49 -8.47 10.52
N VAL A 287 0.35 -9.21 11.22
CA VAL A 287 1.66 -9.66 10.76
C VAL A 287 1.57 -11.12 10.37
N PHE A 288 1.96 -11.44 9.14
CA PHE A 288 2.06 -12.82 8.63
C PHE A 288 3.52 -13.15 8.36
N VAL A 289 4.02 -14.26 8.91
CA VAL A 289 5.40 -14.72 8.72
C VAL A 289 5.40 -16.20 8.36
N PHE A 290 6.14 -16.57 7.32
CA PHE A 290 6.20 -17.95 6.85
C PHE A 290 7.37 -18.67 7.50
N THR A 291 7.25 -19.97 7.76
CA THR A 291 8.32 -20.76 8.37
C THR A 291 9.60 -20.75 7.52
N GLY A 292 9.48 -20.70 6.19
CA GLY A 292 10.62 -20.49 5.29
C GLY A 292 11.38 -19.17 5.52
N MET A 293 10.72 -18.09 5.94
CA MET A 293 11.41 -16.85 6.34
C MET A 293 12.21 -17.03 7.63
N LEU A 294 11.69 -17.81 8.59
CA LEU A 294 12.40 -18.13 9.83
C LEU A 294 13.63 -19.01 9.59
N GLU A 295 13.61 -19.84 8.54
CA GLU A 295 14.75 -20.64 8.10
C GLU A 295 15.78 -19.80 7.31
N ALA A 296 15.35 -18.72 6.66
CA ALA A 296 16.21 -17.85 5.88
C ALA A 296 17.06 -16.89 6.75
N VAL A 297 16.51 -16.42 7.87
CA VAL A 297 17.21 -15.51 8.79
C VAL A 297 18.22 -16.25 9.66
N ALA A 298 19.42 -15.69 9.82
CA ALA A 298 20.49 -16.32 10.60
C ALA A 298 20.38 -16.05 12.11
N ASP A 299 19.76 -14.93 12.49
CA ASP A 299 19.66 -14.49 13.88
C ASP A 299 18.45 -13.58 14.14
N ILE A 300 18.26 -13.22 15.41
CA ILE A 300 17.15 -12.37 15.86
C ILE A 300 17.25 -10.94 15.31
N HIS A 301 18.44 -10.45 14.99
CA HIS A 301 18.64 -9.10 14.47
C HIS A 301 18.19 -9.01 13.01
N GLN A 302 18.48 -10.03 12.21
CA GLN A 302 17.95 -10.15 10.85
C GLN A 302 16.42 -10.28 10.86
N LEU A 303 15.86 -11.14 11.73
CA LEU A 303 14.41 -11.25 11.87
C LEU A 303 13.78 -9.91 12.27
N THR A 304 14.39 -9.20 13.22
CA THR A 304 13.91 -7.87 13.66
C THR A 304 13.95 -6.87 12.51
N PHE A 305 14.99 -6.87 11.69
CA PHE A 305 15.09 -5.99 10.52
C PHE A 305 14.02 -6.30 9.47
N VAL A 306 13.80 -7.59 9.14
CA VAL A 306 12.76 -7.99 8.17
C VAL A 306 11.37 -7.57 8.66
N LEU A 307 11.04 -7.85 9.92
CA LEU A 307 9.74 -7.46 10.48
C LEU A 307 9.59 -5.94 10.58
N ALA A 308 10.66 -5.22 10.92
CA ALA A 308 10.66 -3.76 10.94
C ALA A 308 10.44 -3.17 9.53
N HIS A 309 11.02 -3.77 8.50
CA HIS A 309 10.79 -3.40 7.10
C HIS A 309 9.32 -3.59 6.70
N GLU A 310 8.73 -4.74 7.01
CA GLU A 310 7.31 -4.98 6.73
C GLU A 310 6.38 -4.04 7.52
N MET A 311 6.71 -3.79 8.80
CA MET A 311 6.01 -2.77 9.60
C MET A 311 6.12 -1.39 8.96
N ALA A 312 7.28 -1.01 8.42
CA ALA A 312 7.46 0.27 7.74
C ALA A 312 6.54 0.42 6.52
N HIS A 313 6.35 -0.63 5.71
CA HIS A 313 5.37 -0.62 4.61
C HIS A 313 3.95 -0.29 5.08
N ALA A 314 3.52 -0.92 6.18
CA ALA A 314 2.20 -0.71 6.75
C ALA A 314 2.05 0.69 7.38
N LEU A 315 3.04 1.12 8.18
CA LEU A 315 3.04 2.40 8.89
C LEU A 315 3.07 3.59 7.94
N ILE A 316 3.94 3.53 6.92
CA ILE A 316 4.04 4.58 5.93
C ILE A 316 2.83 4.53 5.00
N GLY A 317 2.17 3.39 4.81
CA GLY A 317 0.98 3.27 3.97
C GLY A 317 1.29 3.02 2.50
N HIS A 318 2.38 2.30 2.21
CA HIS A 318 2.81 1.97 0.84
C HIS A 318 1.72 1.24 0.06
N GLY A 319 0.93 0.37 0.68
CA GLY A 319 -0.18 -0.32 0.00
C GLY A 319 -1.26 0.65 -0.51
N ALA A 320 -1.60 1.69 0.25
CA ALA A 320 -2.61 2.68 -0.15
C ALA A 320 -2.08 3.57 -1.28
N GLU A 321 -0.79 3.93 -1.17
CA GLU A 321 -0.06 4.72 -2.16
C GLU A 321 0.12 3.94 -3.49
N GLU A 322 0.44 2.64 -3.43
CA GLU A 322 0.53 1.77 -4.60
C GLU A 322 -0.85 1.56 -5.26
N ALA A 323 -1.89 1.29 -4.47
CA ALA A 323 -3.25 1.17 -4.99
C ALA A 323 -3.69 2.46 -5.71
N SER A 324 -3.42 3.62 -5.10
CA SER A 324 -3.72 4.94 -5.69
C SER A 324 -3.00 5.15 -7.02
N MET A 325 -1.69 4.87 -7.07
CA MET A 325 -0.92 5.01 -8.30
C MET A 325 -1.33 4.01 -9.38
N SER A 326 -1.64 2.77 -9.00
CA SER A 326 -2.16 1.75 -9.91
C SER A 326 -3.44 2.23 -10.59
N HIS A 327 -4.38 2.80 -9.82
CA HIS A 327 -5.61 3.37 -10.38
C HIS A 327 -5.37 4.50 -11.38
N VAL A 328 -4.45 5.42 -11.08
CA VAL A 328 -4.10 6.54 -11.98
C VAL A 328 -3.45 6.02 -13.26
N VAL A 329 -2.48 5.12 -13.14
CA VAL A 329 -1.77 4.52 -14.28
C VAL A 329 -2.71 3.69 -15.15
N ASP A 330 -3.61 2.91 -14.54
CA ASP A 330 -4.62 2.13 -15.26
C ASP A 330 -5.57 3.06 -16.05
N PHE A 331 -6.06 4.13 -15.42
CA PHE A 331 -6.93 5.09 -16.08
C PHE A 331 -6.25 5.77 -17.28
N LEU A 332 -5.02 6.27 -17.10
CA LEU A 332 -4.23 6.85 -18.19
C LEU A 332 -3.93 5.83 -19.29
N SER A 333 -3.68 4.57 -18.90
CA SER A 333 -3.45 3.48 -19.84
C SER A 333 -4.67 3.18 -20.71
N LEU A 334 -5.89 3.33 -20.20
CA LEU A 334 -7.11 3.17 -20.99
C LEU A 334 -7.25 4.28 -22.05
N ILE A 335 -6.93 5.53 -21.70
CA ILE A 335 -6.94 6.66 -22.63
C ILE A 335 -5.93 6.43 -23.76
N LEU A 336 -4.69 6.06 -23.38
CA LEU A 336 -3.64 5.77 -24.34
C LEU A 336 -3.98 4.57 -25.24
N LEU A 337 -4.57 3.52 -24.67
CA LEU A 337 -5.03 2.35 -25.42
C LEU A 337 -6.07 2.72 -26.46
N ALA A 338 -7.09 3.52 -26.09
CA ALA A 338 -8.09 4.01 -27.03
C ALA A 338 -7.46 4.85 -28.15
N ALA A 339 -6.48 5.70 -27.81
CA ALA A 339 -5.75 6.52 -28.79
C ALA A 339 -4.93 5.66 -29.78
N ILE A 340 -4.21 4.64 -29.29
CA ILE A 340 -3.47 3.69 -30.14
C ILE A 340 -4.42 3.04 -31.16
N TRP A 341 -5.56 2.52 -30.70
CA TRP A 341 -6.54 1.89 -31.59
C TRP A 341 -7.26 2.88 -32.53
N ALA A 342 -7.33 4.17 -32.17
CA ALA A 342 -7.88 5.22 -33.01
C ALA A 342 -6.93 5.68 -34.12
N VAL A 343 -5.62 5.75 -33.85
CA VAL A 343 -4.63 6.37 -34.74
C VAL A 343 -3.89 5.33 -35.60
N CYS A 344 -3.59 4.14 -35.07
CA CYS A 344 -2.84 3.14 -35.82
C CYS A 344 -3.61 2.67 -37.08
N PRO A 345 -2.97 2.53 -38.25
CA PRO A 345 -3.65 2.32 -39.53
C PRO A 345 -4.31 0.94 -39.68
N GLY A 346 -3.95 -0.03 -38.84
CA GLY A 346 -4.51 -1.37 -38.86
C GLY A 346 -4.57 -2.02 -37.48
N ASP A 347 -5.37 -3.06 -37.34
CA ASP A 347 -5.52 -3.80 -36.08
C ASP A 347 -4.20 -4.47 -35.65
N SER A 348 -3.41 -5.01 -36.58
CA SER A 348 -2.10 -5.61 -36.29
C SER A 348 -1.11 -4.61 -35.69
N VAL A 349 -1.05 -3.40 -36.24
CA VAL A 349 -0.19 -2.32 -35.73
C VAL A 349 -0.68 -1.82 -34.37
N ALA A 350 -2.00 -1.73 -34.18
CA ALA A 350 -2.60 -1.35 -32.89
C ALA A 350 -2.29 -2.39 -31.79
N VAL A 351 -2.33 -3.68 -32.11
CA VAL A 351 -1.95 -4.77 -31.19
C VAL A 351 -0.49 -4.66 -30.79
N LEU A 352 0.42 -4.40 -31.74
CA LEU A 352 1.83 -4.16 -31.44
C LEU A 352 2.00 -2.90 -30.56
N GLY A 353 1.30 -1.82 -30.88
CA GLY A 353 1.31 -0.59 -30.07
C GLY A 353 0.83 -0.82 -28.64
N GLN A 354 -0.22 -1.61 -28.44
CA GLN A 354 -0.72 -2.02 -27.13
C GLN A 354 0.33 -2.85 -26.36
N TRP A 355 1.02 -3.77 -27.03
CA TRP A 355 2.10 -4.55 -26.41
C TRP A 355 3.25 -3.65 -25.96
N ILE A 356 3.69 -2.72 -26.81
CA ILE A 356 4.73 -1.72 -26.49
C ILE A 356 4.28 -0.84 -25.31
N GLN A 357 3.03 -0.38 -25.31
CA GLN A 357 2.45 0.39 -24.20
C GLN A 357 2.58 -0.37 -22.88
N GLY A 358 2.18 -1.65 -22.86
CA GLY A 358 2.26 -2.47 -21.65
C GLY A 358 3.69 -2.53 -21.08
N LYS A 359 4.68 -2.72 -21.96
CA LYS A 359 6.10 -2.73 -21.58
C LYS A 359 6.60 -1.36 -21.12
N LEU A 360 6.15 -0.28 -21.76
CA LEU A 360 6.50 1.07 -21.36
C LEU A 360 5.96 1.40 -19.96
N VAL A 361 4.70 1.07 -19.67
CA VAL A 361 4.09 1.28 -18.35
C VAL A 361 4.85 0.53 -17.26
N GLU A 362 5.15 -0.76 -17.52
CA GLU A 362 5.90 -1.61 -16.60
C GLU A 362 7.29 -1.02 -16.28
N PHE A 363 8.03 -0.60 -17.31
CA PHE A 363 9.40 -0.11 -17.18
C PHE A 363 9.51 1.31 -16.63
N MET A 364 8.60 2.21 -17.03
CA MET A 364 8.66 3.63 -16.68
C MET A 364 7.98 3.98 -15.36
N PHE A 365 6.97 3.22 -14.95
CA PHE A 365 6.18 3.53 -13.76
C PHE A 365 6.27 2.42 -12.71
N SER A 366 5.80 1.21 -13.01
CA SER A 366 5.66 0.17 -11.98
C SER A 366 6.99 -0.18 -11.29
N ARG A 367 8.05 -0.44 -12.06
CA ARG A 367 9.36 -0.82 -11.52
C ARG A 367 10.06 0.29 -10.73
N PRO A 368 10.31 1.50 -11.27
CA PRO A 368 11.01 2.54 -10.51
C PRO A 368 10.19 3.01 -9.30
N TYR A 369 8.86 2.98 -9.40
CA TYR A 369 7.99 3.35 -8.30
C TYR A 369 8.06 2.35 -7.14
N SER A 370 7.92 1.05 -7.42
CA SER A 370 8.11 0.00 -6.40
C SER A 370 9.47 0.14 -5.72
N ARG A 371 10.57 0.31 -6.48
CA ARG A 371 11.92 0.53 -5.91
C ARG A 371 12.02 1.73 -4.99
N LYS A 372 11.24 2.79 -5.23
CA LYS A 372 11.21 3.98 -4.36
C LYS A 372 10.54 3.67 -3.02
N LEU A 373 9.46 2.90 -3.04
CA LEU A 373 8.77 2.44 -1.82
C LEU A 373 9.68 1.50 -1.01
N GLU A 374 10.38 0.60 -1.67
CA GLU A 374 11.36 -0.30 -1.04
C GLU A 374 12.50 0.45 -0.35
N ALA A 375 13.08 1.42 -1.05
CA ALA A 375 14.15 2.27 -0.53
C ALA A 375 13.73 3.02 0.75
N GLU A 376 12.49 3.49 0.79
CA GLU A 376 11.91 4.19 1.93
C GLU A 376 11.59 3.23 3.09
N ALA A 377 11.03 2.05 2.79
CA ALA A 377 10.77 1.02 3.79
C ALA A 377 12.07 0.44 4.37
N ASP A 378 13.14 0.32 3.58
CA ASP A 378 14.48 -0.03 4.06
C ASP A 378 15.01 1.01 5.05
N GLN A 379 14.84 2.30 4.75
CA GLN A 379 15.27 3.39 5.63
C GLN A 379 14.50 3.39 6.96
N VAL A 380 13.17 3.39 6.90
CA VAL A 380 12.34 3.41 8.11
C VAL A 380 12.45 2.09 8.87
N GLY A 381 12.49 0.94 8.19
CA GLY A 381 12.71 -0.36 8.82
C GLY A 381 14.02 -0.42 9.60
N LEU A 382 15.10 0.15 9.06
CA LEU A 382 16.39 0.24 9.76
C LEU A 382 16.30 1.13 11.01
N GLN A 383 15.56 2.24 10.95
CA GLN A 383 15.31 3.14 12.09
C GLN A 383 14.46 2.45 13.19
N LEU A 384 13.40 1.74 12.80
CA LEU A 384 12.55 0.98 13.73
C LEU A 384 13.35 -0.12 14.43
N ALA A 385 14.20 -0.84 13.68
CA ALA A 385 15.09 -1.86 14.22
C ALA A 385 16.18 -1.27 15.14
N ALA A 386 16.72 -0.10 14.80
CA ALA A 386 17.67 0.64 15.65
C ALA A 386 17.08 0.99 17.02
N LYS A 387 15.86 1.56 17.04
CA LYS A 387 15.13 1.90 18.28
C LYS A 387 14.79 0.66 19.12
N ALA A 388 14.53 -0.46 18.45
CA ALA A 388 14.37 -1.78 19.05
C ALA A 388 15.70 -2.47 19.43
N CYS A 389 16.80 -1.74 19.43
CA CYS A 389 18.13 -2.18 19.87
C CYS A 389 18.74 -3.36 19.10
N ALA A 390 18.20 -3.70 17.92
CA ALA A 390 18.78 -4.71 17.05
C ALA A 390 20.16 -4.27 16.51
N ASP A 391 21.01 -5.23 16.14
CA ASP A 391 22.22 -4.93 15.39
C ASP A 391 21.84 -4.62 13.93
N VAL A 392 21.68 -3.34 13.62
CA VAL A 392 21.32 -2.84 12.29
C VAL A 392 22.34 -3.20 11.20
N ARG A 393 23.57 -3.59 11.59
CA ARG A 393 24.57 -4.11 10.64
C ARG A 393 24.16 -5.46 10.05
N ALA A 394 23.23 -6.18 10.67
CA ALA A 394 22.70 -7.44 10.18
C ALA A 394 21.77 -7.28 8.96
N GLY A 395 21.15 -6.11 8.78
CA GLY A 395 20.24 -5.83 7.64
C GLY A 395 20.91 -5.98 6.27
N PRO A 396 22.04 -5.30 5.99
CA PRO A 396 22.81 -5.52 4.77
C PRO A 396 23.24 -6.98 4.57
N VAL A 397 23.60 -7.68 5.65
CA VAL A 397 24.03 -9.09 5.60
C VAL A 397 22.89 -10.00 5.14
N PHE A 398 21.67 -9.79 5.64
CA PHE A 398 20.49 -10.54 5.20
C PHE A 398 20.28 -10.44 3.68
N TRP A 399 20.36 -9.24 3.11
CA TRP A 399 20.21 -9.08 1.66
C TRP A 399 21.36 -9.68 0.86
N GLN A 400 22.60 -9.62 1.36
CA GLN A 400 23.71 -10.33 0.73
C GLN A 400 23.54 -11.86 0.79
N GLN A 401 22.96 -12.40 1.87
CA GLN A 401 22.62 -13.81 1.97
C GLN A 401 21.54 -14.21 0.95
N MET A 402 20.50 -13.39 0.77
CA MET A 402 19.48 -13.62 -0.25
C MET A 402 20.07 -13.57 -1.67
N GLU A 403 20.98 -12.64 -1.95
CA GLU A 403 21.71 -12.58 -3.23
C GLU A 403 22.45 -13.89 -3.53
N ILE A 404 23.13 -14.46 -2.53
CA ILE A 404 23.86 -15.71 -2.68
C ILE A 404 22.88 -16.89 -2.85
N SER A 405 21.79 -16.90 -2.08
CA SER A 405 20.76 -17.95 -2.18
C SER A 405 20.22 -18.04 -3.61
N ASP A 406 19.83 -16.91 -4.20
CA ASP A 406 19.32 -16.85 -5.56
C ASP A 406 20.36 -17.26 -6.63
N GLN A 407 21.64 -16.96 -6.39
CA GLN A 407 22.72 -17.40 -7.30
C GLN A 407 22.94 -18.92 -7.25
N LEU A 408 22.71 -19.54 -6.10
CA LEU A 408 22.92 -20.98 -5.88
C LEU A 408 21.75 -21.84 -6.35
N SER A 409 20.52 -21.35 -6.21
CA SER A 409 19.31 -22.07 -6.62
C SER A 409 19.14 -22.13 -8.15
N GLY A 410 19.80 -21.26 -8.92
CA GLY A 410 19.71 -21.23 -10.39
C GLY A 410 18.34 -20.80 -10.95
N GLU A 411 17.33 -20.72 -10.09
CA GLU A 411 16.03 -20.09 -10.28
C GLU A 411 15.86 -19.00 -9.21
N PRO A 412 15.25 -17.84 -9.51
CA PRO A 412 14.90 -16.86 -8.49
C PRO A 412 14.00 -17.55 -7.46
N THR A 413 14.53 -17.86 -6.28
CA THR A 413 13.80 -18.55 -5.21
C THR A 413 12.79 -17.65 -4.52
N VAL A 414 12.77 -16.37 -4.90
CA VAL A 414 11.93 -15.36 -4.31
C VAL A 414 10.57 -15.31 -5.03
N PRO A 415 9.43 -15.36 -4.30
CA PRO A 415 8.13 -15.45 -4.95
C PRO A 415 7.80 -14.17 -5.75
N GLU A 416 6.81 -14.24 -6.66
CA GLU A 416 6.48 -13.21 -7.65
C GLU A 416 6.24 -11.79 -7.06
N TRP A 417 5.85 -11.68 -5.79
CA TRP A 417 5.76 -10.39 -5.07
C TRP A 417 7.14 -9.74 -4.86
N LEU A 418 8.21 -10.53 -4.65
CA LEU A 418 9.58 -10.05 -4.54
C LEU A 418 10.22 -9.63 -5.89
N SER A 419 9.63 -9.99 -7.02
CA SER A 419 10.15 -9.68 -8.37
C SER A 419 10.09 -8.18 -8.73
N THR A 420 9.43 -7.38 -7.88
CA THR A 420 9.36 -5.91 -8.00
C THR A 420 10.48 -5.18 -7.24
N HIS A 421 11.22 -5.86 -6.35
CA HIS A 421 12.28 -5.26 -5.55
C HIS A 421 13.57 -5.04 -6.38
N PRO A 422 14.39 -4.03 -6.06
CA PRO A 422 15.71 -3.88 -6.66
C PRO A 422 16.58 -5.12 -6.36
N SER A 423 17.60 -5.37 -7.19
CA SER A 423 18.51 -6.49 -6.96
C SER A 423 19.02 -6.48 -5.52
N HIS A 424 19.10 -7.66 -4.90
CA HIS A 424 19.55 -7.83 -3.51
C HIS A 424 20.84 -7.05 -3.21
N ARG A 425 21.78 -7.02 -4.16
CA ARG A 425 23.00 -6.21 -4.11
C ARG A 425 22.76 -4.71 -3.94
N ASN A 426 21.81 -4.13 -4.67
CA ASN A 426 21.52 -2.71 -4.58
C ASN A 426 20.91 -2.36 -3.22
N ARG A 427 20.02 -3.23 -2.68
CA ARG A 427 19.46 -3.07 -1.34
C ARG A 427 20.54 -3.15 -0.26
N ALA A 428 21.41 -4.16 -0.33
CA ALA A 428 22.52 -4.29 0.59
C ALA A 428 23.42 -3.04 0.60
N ASN A 429 23.81 -2.54 -0.59
CA ASN A 429 24.63 -1.33 -0.70
C ASN A 429 23.91 -0.07 -0.19
N GLN A 430 22.59 0.03 -0.38
CA GLN A 430 21.82 1.16 0.12
C GLN A 430 21.73 1.13 1.64
N LEU A 431 21.39 -0.03 2.22
CA LEU A 431 21.34 -0.20 3.68
C LEU A 431 22.70 0.04 4.32
N ASP A 432 23.80 -0.42 3.69
CA ASP A 432 25.16 -0.17 4.19
C ASP A 432 25.48 1.32 4.33
N ARG A 433 24.90 2.18 3.49
CA ARG A 433 25.04 3.65 3.59
C ARG A 433 24.20 4.25 4.72
N LEU A 434 23.10 3.60 5.10
CA LEU A 434 22.19 4.03 6.17
C LEU A 434 22.61 3.52 7.55
N VAL A 435 23.42 2.45 7.61
CA VAL A 435 23.90 1.85 8.87
C VAL A 435 24.53 2.88 9.83
N PRO A 436 25.41 3.82 9.40
CA PRO A 436 25.99 4.80 10.33
C PRO A 436 24.94 5.65 11.03
N GLU A 437 23.97 6.18 10.29
CA GLU A 437 22.86 6.98 10.84
C GLU A 437 21.99 6.13 11.79
N ALA A 438 21.69 4.88 11.41
CA ALA A 438 20.93 3.97 12.27
C ALA A 438 21.69 3.59 13.55
N LEU A 439 23.02 3.50 13.52
CA LEU A 439 23.85 3.26 14.71
C LEU A 439 23.85 4.47 15.65
N GLU A 440 23.90 5.69 15.11
CA GLU A 440 23.76 6.91 15.90
C GLU A 440 22.38 6.98 16.57
N LEU A 441 21.31 6.69 15.83
CA LEU A 441 19.95 6.62 16.38
C LEU A 441 19.86 5.57 17.50
N ARG A 442 20.40 4.37 17.27
CA ARG A 442 20.45 3.29 18.27
C ARG A 442 21.20 3.72 19.54
N ALA A 443 22.30 4.44 19.40
CA ALA A 443 23.09 4.93 20.54
C ALA A 443 22.29 5.91 21.42
N GLY A 444 21.36 6.66 20.82
CA GLY A 444 20.44 7.54 21.54
C GLY A 444 19.30 6.83 22.29
N CYS A 445 19.11 5.52 22.11
CA CYS A 445 17.97 4.77 22.65
C CYS A 445 18.29 3.91 23.89
N ASP A 446 19.39 4.18 24.62
CA ASP A 446 19.83 3.38 25.79
C ASP A 446 19.99 1.88 25.48
N CYS A 447 20.42 1.56 24.26
CA CYS A 447 20.60 0.18 23.80
C CYS A 447 21.91 -0.44 24.33
N PRO A 448 21.96 -1.77 24.54
CA PRO A 448 23.19 -2.45 24.94
C PRO A 448 24.29 -2.26 23.91
N ALA A 449 25.55 -2.27 24.36
CA ALA A 449 26.71 -2.16 23.48
C ALA A 449 26.71 -3.29 22.43
N LEU A 450 27.01 -2.93 21.18
CA LEU A 450 27.13 -3.91 20.11
C LEU A 450 28.43 -4.72 20.25
N PRO A 451 28.45 -5.97 19.74
CA PRO A 451 29.69 -6.72 19.60
C PRO A 451 30.72 -5.94 18.78
N SER A 452 31.98 -6.00 19.20
CA SER A 452 33.12 -5.37 18.49
C SER A 452 33.29 -5.91 17.08
N THR A 453 32.87 -7.15 16.85
CA THR A 453 32.90 -7.81 15.56
C THR A 453 31.74 -7.30 14.68
N ASP A 454 32.06 -6.79 13.49
CA ASP A 454 31.06 -6.39 12.50
C ASP A 454 30.55 -7.64 11.74
N PRO A 455 29.24 -7.95 11.78
CA PRO A 455 28.69 -9.11 11.08
C PRO A 455 28.91 -9.06 9.57
N ARG A 456 29.00 -7.86 8.97
CA ARG A 456 29.28 -7.68 7.53
C ARG A 456 30.69 -8.14 7.17
N ALA A 457 31.66 -7.82 8.02
CA ALA A 457 33.04 -8.24 7.83
C ALA A 457 33.19 -9.77 7.99
N VAL A 458 32.49 -10.35 8.98
CA VAL A 458 32.45 -11.81 9.18
C VAL A 458 31.83 -12.49 7.97
N PHE A 459 30.67 -12.03 7.52
CA PHE A 459 29.97 -12.58 6.37
C PHE A 459 30.82 -12.52 5.10
N SER A 460 31.39 -11.35 4.78
CA SER A 460 32.27 -11.18 3.61
C SER A 460 33.48 -12.12 3.65
N LYS A 461 34.10 -12.30 4.82
CA LYS A 461 35.22 -13.23 4.99
C LYS A 461 34.77 -14.69 4.80
N SER A 462 33.64 -15.08 5.37
CA SER A 462 33.07 -16.43 5.22
C SER A 462 32.77 -16.76 3.76
N VAL A 463 32.11 -15.85 3.05
CA VAL A 463 31.81 -15.99 1.62
C VAL A 463 33.09 -16.14 0.81
N ARG A 464 34.11 -15.31 1.09
CA ARG A 464 35.41 -15.39 0.41
C ARG A 464 36.09 -16.75 0.62
N LEU A 465 36.12 -17.23 1.87
CA LEU A 465 36.69 -18.54 2.20
C LEU A 465 35.95 -19.68 1.50
N LEU A 466 34.62 -19.61 1.43
CA LEU A 466 33.81 -20.59 0.71
C LEU A 466 34.14 -20.58 -0.79
N LEU A 467 34.15 -19.41 -1.43
CA LEU A 467 34.50 -19.27 -2.85
C LEU A 467 35.91 -19.77 -3.16
N ASP A 468 36.87 -19.47 -2.29
CA ASP A 468 38.25 -19.94 -2.47
C ASP A 468 38.36 -21.47 -2.27
N SER A 469 37.61 -22.05 -1.33
CA SER A 469 37.55 -23.50 -1.15
C SER A 469 36.95 -24.22 -2.37
N VAL A 470 35.95 -23.62 -3.02
CA VAL A 470 35.34 -24.14 -4.25
C VAL A 470 36.33 -24.06 -5.41
N LYS A 471 37.06 -22.94 -5.55
CA LYS A 471 38.11 -22.80 -6.57
C LYS A 471 39.23 -23.81 -6.41
N VAL A 472 39.66 -24.09 -5.17
CA VAL A 472 40.68 -25.12 -4.89
C VAL A 472 40.17 -26.50 -5.27
N LYS A 473 38.95 -26.88 -4.82
CA LYS A 473 38.33 -28.16 -5.20
C LYS A 473 38.16 -28.33 -6.71
N SER A 474 37.78 -27.27 -7.43
CA SER A 474 37.68 -27.29 -8.90
C SER A 474 39.04 -27.52 -9.55
N LYS A 475 40.11 -26.85 -9.08
CA LYS A 475 41.47 -27.05 -9.58
C LYS A 475 42.01 -28.45 -9.28
N GLU A 476 41.70 -29.01 -8.11
CA GLU A 476 42.09 -30.37 -7.74
C GLU A 476 41.30 -31.43 -8.54
N GLY A 477 40.02 -31.20 -8.80
CA GLY A 477 39.18 -32.04 -9.67
C GLY A 477 39.71 -32.08 -11.11
N VAL A 478 40.05 -30.92 -11.69
CA VAL A 478 40.69 -30.83 -13.02
C VAL A 478 42.05 -31.52 -13.02
N GLN A 479 42.85 -31.39 -11.96
CA GLN A 479 44.14 -32.09 -11.88
C GLN A 479 44.00 -33.61 -11.69
N LYS A 480 42.93 -34.10 -11.06
CA LYS A 480 42.62 -35.54 -10.97
C LYS A 480 42.13 -36.10 -12.30
N GLU A 481 41.24 -35.42 -13.01
CA GLU A 481 40.80 -35.83 -14.36
C GLU A 481 41.97 -35.85 -15.35
N VAL A 482 42.88 -34.87 -15.28
CA VAL A 482 44.10 -34.85 -16.12
C VAL A 482 45.09 -35.97 -15.75
N LYS A 483 45.08 -36.45 -14.49
CA LYS A 483 45.92 -37.58 -14.05
C LYS A 483 45.29 -38.94 -14.33
N GLU A 484 43.98 -39.08 -14.26
CA GLU A 484 43.25 -40.33 -14.59
C GLU A 484 43.08 -40.51 -16.10
N GLY A 485 42.88 -39.44 -16.88
CA GLY A 485 42.88 -39.46 -18.35
C GLY A 485 44.24 -39.81 -18.99
N ARG A 486 45.30 -39.98 -18.19
CA ARG A 486 46.62 -40.44 -18.63
C ARG A 486 46.87 -41.95 -18.43
N LYS A 487 45.88 -42.71 -17.94
CA LYS A 487 45.99 -44.18 -17.82
C LYS A 487 44.77 -44.89 -18.41
N ALA A 488 44.78 -45.12 -19.72
CA ALA A 488 44.23 -46.32 -20.35
C ALA A 488 44.85 -46.53 -21.76
N PRO A 489 44.97 -47.78 -22.25
CA PRO A 489 45.95 -48.20 -23.25
C PRO A 489 45.48 -48.05 -24.71
N ALA A 490 46.45 -48.28 -25.61
CA ALA A 490 46.39 -48.10 -27.05
C ALA A 490 45.37 -48.99 -27.83
N LEU A 491 44.82 -48.37 -28.88
CA LEU A 491 44.35 -48.89 -30.19
C LEU A 491 43.27 -50.01 -30.28
N ALA A 492 42.14 -49.69 -30.94
CA ALA A 492 41.72 -50.25 -32.25
C ALA A 492 40.38 -49.62 -32.74
N PRO A 493 40.03 -49.65 -34.06
CA PRO A 493 39.13 -48.68 -34.68
C PRO A 493 37.77 -49.22 -35.20
N GLN A 494 36.93 -48.26 -35.59
CA GLN A 494 35.73 -48.31 -36.46
C GLN A 494 34.37 -48.75 -35.88
N GLY A 495 33.36 -47.93 -36.18
CA GLY A 495 32.05 -48.43 -36.63
C GLY A 495 30.81 -47.86 -35.95
N THR A 496 30.08 -47.04 -36.71
CA THR A 496 28.60 -46.87 -36.70
C THR A 496 27.92 -46.00 -35.61
N GLN A 497 27.26 -44.93 -36.06
CA GLN A 497 26.06 -44.30 -35.47
C GLN A 497 24.87 -45.30 -35.40
N PRO A 498 23.67 -45.05 -34.78
CA PRO A 498 23.10 -43.79 -34.28
C PRO A 498 22.26 -43.88 -32.95
N GLN A 499 21.62 -42.75 -32.58
CA GLN A 499 20.30 -42.56 -31.94
C GLN A 499 20.18 -42.14 -30.46
N LEU A 500 19.36 -41.09 -30.30
CA LEU A 500 18.67 -40.59 -29.12
C LEU A 500 17.89 -41.68 -28.37
N ALA A 501 18.07 -41.74 -27.04
CA ALA A 501 17.02 -42.13 -26.10
C ALA A 501 17.33 -41.50 -24.73
N GLY A 502 16.32 -40.89 -24.11
CA GLY A 502 16.44 -40.20 -22.83
C GLY A 502 16.61 -41.13 -21.64
N VAL A 503 17.19 -40.60 -20.57
CA VAL A 503 17.15 -41.19 -19.23
C VAL A 503 16.96 -40.07 -18.19
N VAL A 504 15.85 -40.21 -17.49
CA VAL A 504 15.47 -39.56 -16.23
C VAL A 504 16.45 -39.97 -15.12
N GLY A 505 16.87 -39.06 -14.24
CA GLY A 505 17.49 -39.48 -12.98
C GLY A 505 18.26 -38.44 -12.17
N ALA A 506 17.67 -38.12 -11.01
CA ALA A 506 18.33 -37.93 -9.71
C ALA A 506 19.15 -36.64 -9.45
N THR A 507 18.52 -35.73 -8.71
CA THR A 507 19.17 -34.74 -7.84
C THR A 507 19.77 -35.42 -6.60
N PRO A 508 21.01 -35.08 -6.17
CA PRO A 508 21.49 -35.44 -4.84
C PRO A 508 21.23 -34.31 -3.85
N SER A 509 20.51 -34.65 -2.78
CA SER A 509 20.30 -33.86 -1.57
C SER A 509 21.61 -33.63 -0.80
N LEU A 510 21.82 -32.42 -0.27
CA LEU A 510 22.91 -32.11 0.67
C LEU A 510 22.48 -32.38 2.12
N PRO A 511 23.36 -32.92 2.97
CA PRO A 511 23.00 -33.37 4.32
C PRO A 511 22.92 -32.23 5.34
N GLN A 512 21.84 -32.26 6.13
CA GLN A 512 21.68 -31.59 7.41
C GLN A 512 22.72 -32.14 8.41
N ALA A 513 23.61 -31.28 8.91
CA ALA A 513 24.27 -31.45 10.20
C ALA A 513 25.09 -30.19 10.53
N LEU A 514 24.61 -29.36 11.45
CA LEU A 514 25.40 -28.66 12.47
C LEU A 514 24.48 -27.78 13.33
N VAL A 515 23.62 -28.46 14.11
CA VAL A 515 23.05 -27.93 15.35
C VAL A 515 23.63 -28.79 16.46
N SER A 516 24.61 -28.26 17.19
CA SER A 516 24.94 -28.61 18.59
C SER A 516 26.23 -27.89 19.01
N LYS A 517 26.10 -26.67 19.52
CA LYS A 517 26.51 -26.30 20.89
C LYS A 517 26.06 -24.90 21.24
#